data_AF-A0A6N0BPL0-F1
#
_entry.id   AF-A0A6N0BPL0-F1
#
_cell.length_a   1.000
_cell.length_b   1.000
_cell.length_c   1.000
_cell.angle_alpha   90.00
_cell.angle_beta   90.00
_cell.angle_gamma   90.00
#
_symmetry.space_group_name_H-M   'P 1'
#
loop_
_entity.id
_entity.type
_entity.pdbx_description
1 polymer ?
#
loop_
_entity_poly.entity_id
_entity_poly.type
_entity_poly.pdbx_seq_one_letter_code
_entity_poly.pdbx_strand_id
1 'polypeptide(L)'
;MKFDRNKAFPYPVLRPHCNDYIDVEFQTTVEFVIEKESVTVEVSFATSSDELINEVVAGRAKYVAIVSCRDTYLRAVISSAEPHVSQELGAGVLRGEVKVDTYIVATVAISGFKSSDINPEFGKTEFDFSPGDVLAQDEPQSFFIDRDLFKPVTSIFDLVKNDALSGGEWRVGFEENHIQIEVSGQMKDAVDSARNSKNNQVILLNSIYAAAVTQALQKLKESSSDYEDKRWSAVLRGQLHNAGWDLNATEPYILAQRLMKYPMTLLQTYVFKGEQ
;
A
#
# COMPACT_ATOMS: atom_id res chain seq x y z
N MET A 1 -23.26 -2.02 -3.62
CA MET A 1 -23.05 -2.14 -5.09
C MET A 1 -21.62 -2.60 -5.38
N LYS A 2 -21.31 -3.04 -6.60
CA LYS A 2 -19.94 -3.28 -7.11
C LYS A 2 -19.68 -2.26 -8.22
N PHE A 3 -18.49 -1.67 -8.30
CA PHE A 3 -18.11 -0.76 -9.40
C PHE A 3 -18.20 -1.49 -10.75
N ASP A 4 -18.81 -0.83 -11.72
CA ASP A 4 -18.87 -1.25 -13.12
C ASP A 4 -18.84 0.00 -14.00
N ARG A 5 -17.79 0.12 -14.82
CA ARG A 5 -17.55 1.27 -15.70
C ARG A 5 -18.66 1.48 -16.73
N ASN A 6 -19.34 0.41 -17.15
CA ASN A 6 -20.41 0.48 -18.15
C ASN A 6 -21.80 0.63 -17.52
N LYS A 7 -21.87 0.75 -16.18
CA LYS A 7 -23.13 0.92 -15.49
C LYS A 7 -23.78 2.24 -15.88
N ALA A 8 -25.04 2.20 -16.26
CA ALA A 8 -25.87 3.40 -16.37
C ALA A 8 -26.64 3.62 -15.08
N PHE A 9 -26.69 4.86 -14.61
CA PHE A 9 -27.54 5.29 -13.53
C PHE A 9 -28.74 6.06 -14.11
N PRO A 10 -29.93 5.99 -13.49
CA PRO A 10 -31.11 6.75 -13.95
C PRO A 10 -31.06 8.24 -13.56
N TYR A 11 -29.97 8.66 -12.93
CA TYR A 11 -29.66 10.00 -12.42
C TYR A 11 -28.15 10.27 -12.63
N PRO A 12 -27.69 11.53 -12.63
CA PRO A 12 -26.29 11.84 -12.82
C PRO A 12 -25.47 11.36 -11.62
N VAL A 13 -24.31 10.76 -11.89
CA VAL A 13 -23.34 10.35 -10.87
C VAL A 13 -21.97 10.91 -11.23
N LEU A 14 -21.35 11.63 -10.29
CA LEU A 14 -20.00 12.17 -10.48
C LEU A 14 -18.99 11.01 -10.44
N ARG A 15 -18.40 10.66 -11.59
CA ARG A 15 -17.47 9.53 -11.70
C ARG A 15 -16.49 9.66 -12.87
N PRO A 16 -15.32 9.01 -12.80
CA PRO A 16 -14.35 8.98 -13.88
C PRO A 16 -14.95 8.44 -15.19
N HIS A 17 -14.49 9.01 -16.31
CA HIS A 17 -14.82 8.57 -17.67
C HIS A 17 -16.33 8.62 -18.03
N CYS A 18 -17.13 9.39 -17.30
CA CYS A 18 -18.53 9.63 -17.57
C CYS A 18 -18.78 11.14 -17.65
N ASN A 19 -19.59 11.59 -18.61
CA ASN A 19 -19.91 13.00 -18.79
C ASN A 19 -21.23 13.38 -18.09
N ASP A 20 -21.53 12.77 -16.94
CA ASP A 20 -22.72 13.14 -16.16
C ASP A 20 -22.56 14.51 -15.52
N TYR A 21 -21.31 14.87 -15.22
CA TYR A 21 -20.88 16.15 -14.71
C TYR A 21 -19.85 16.79 -15.65
N ILE A 22 -19.72 18.11 -15.59
CA ILE A 22 -18.78 18.94 -16.34
C ILE A 22 -17.80 19.60 -15.38
N ASP A 23 -16.51 19.60 -15.73
CA ASP A 23 -15.45 20.35 -15.05
C ASP A 23 -15.31 20.14 -13.52
N VAL A 24 -15.83 19.02 -12.99
CA VAL A 24 -15.68 18.62 -11.59
C VAL A 24 -15.28 17.16 -11.47
N GLU A 25 -14.61 16.83 -10.37
CA GLU A 25 -14.08 15.50 -10.11
C GLU A 25 -14.28 15.08 -8.66
N PHE A 26 -14.39 13.76 -8.47
CA PHE A 26 -14.32 13.10 -7.16
C PHE A 26 -13.17 12.11 -7.21
N GLN A 27 -12.19 12.28 -6.32
CA GLN A 27 -10.98 11.48 -6.22
C GLN A 27 -10.77 11.01 -4.80
N THR A 28 -10.15 9.84 -4.66
CA THR A 28 -9.88 9.23 -3.37
C THR A 28 -8.46 8.70 -3.28
N THR A 29 -7.84 8.84 -2.11
CA THR A 29 -6.53 8.24 -1.79
C THR A 29 -6.73 7.25 -0.66
N VAL A 30 -6.28 6.02 -0.85
CA VAL A 30 -6.35 4.96 0.15
C VAL A 30 -4.94 4.53 0.55
N GLU A 31 -4.67 4.52 1.84
CA GLU A 31 -3.42 4.06 2.41
C GLU A 31 -3.68 2.97 3.46
N PHE A 32 -2.77 2.00 3.52
CA PHE A 32 -2.79 0.95 4.54
C PHE A 32 -1.58 1.07 5.44
N VAL A 33 -1.82 1.34 6.72
CA VAL A 33 -0.79 1.36 7.76
C VAL A 33 -0.85 0.04 8.51
N ILE A 34 0.22 -0.76 8.41
CA ILE A 34 0.26 -2.10 9.02
C ILE A 34 1.19 -2.09 10.22
N GLU A 35 0.60 -2.43 11.36
CA GLU A 35 1.29 -2.64 12.62
C GLU A 35 1.36 -4.15 12.94
N LYS A 36 2.01 -4.51 14.05
CA LYS A 36 2.21 -5.92 14.40
C LYS A 36 0.90 -6.71 14.51
N GLU A 37 -0.17 -6.07 15.00
CA GLU A 37 -1.44 -6.73 15.32
C GLU A 37 -2.67 -6.05 14.70
N SER A 38 -2.46 -5.04 13.86
CA SER A 38 -3.58 -4.31 13.25
C SER A 38 -3.21 -3.82 11.86
N VAL A 39 -4.25 -3.61 11.05
CA VAL A 39 -4.16 -2.96 9.75
C VAL A 39 -5.10 -1.78 9.79
N THR A 40 -4.56 -0.57 9.74
CA THR A 40 -5.34 0.66 9.68
C THR A 40 -5.53 1.05 8.22
N VAL A 41 -6.78 1.25 7.82
CA VAL A 41 -7.14 1.78 6.50
C VAL A 41 -7.40 3.27 6.65
N GLU A 42 -6.63 4.08 5.95
CA GLU A 42 -6.79 5.52 5.89
C GLU A 42 -7.33 5.90 4.52
N VAL A 43 -8.46 6.61 4.50
CA VAL A 43 -9.10 7.05 3.25
C VAL A 43 -9.29 8.55 3.30
N SER A 44 -8.77 9.22 2.27
CA SER A 44 -8.98 10.63 2.03
C SER A 44 -9.85 10.81 0.79
N PHE A 45 -10.90 11.61 0.92
CA PHE A 45 -11.89 11.92 -0.10
C PHE A 45 -11.74 13.39 -0.51
N ALA A 46 -11.70 13.65 -1.81
CA ALA A 46 -11.69 14.99 -2.37
C ALA A 46 -12.75 15.08 -3.49
N THR A 47 -13.61 16.09 -3.42
CA THR A 47 -14.54 16.43 -4.50
C THR A 47 -14.44 17.92 -4.77
N SER A 48 -14.55 18.32 -6.03
CA SER A 48 -14.62 19.73 -6.43
C SER A 48 -16.05 20.24 -6.62
N SER A 49 -17.07 19.39 -6.45
CA SER A 49 -18.48 19.82 -6.49
C SER A 49 -18.93 20.33 -5.12
N ASP A 50 -19.20 21.64 -5.04
CA ASP A 50 -19.66 22.30 -3.81
C ASP A 50 -21.02 21.76 -3.36
N GLU A 51 -21.93 21.41 -4.28
CA GLU A 51 -23.25 20.90 -3.89
C GLU A 51 -23.15 19.53 -3.22
N LEU A 52 -22.26 18.65 -3.71
CA LEU A 52 -22.02 17.36 -3.05
C LEU A 52 -21.38 17.54 -1.66
N ILE A 53 -20.45 18.48 -1.50
CA ILE A 53 -19.89 18.83 -0.19
C ILE A 53 -21.00 19.30 0.75
N ASN A 54 -21.89 20.17 0.27
CA ASN A 54 -23.01 20.70 1.05
C ASN A 54 -23.98 19.61 1.51
N GLU A 55 -24.25 18.60 0.66
CA GLU A 55 -25.07 17.44 1.05
C GLU A 55 -24.41 16.61 2.17
N VAL A 56 -23.08 16.45 2.14
CA VAL A 56 -22.33 15.74 3.20
C VAL A 56 -22.31 16.56 4.49
N VAL A 57 -22.01 17.85 4.42
CA VAL A 57 -21.99 18.76 5.59
C VAL A 57 -23.37 18.87 6.24
N ALA A 58 -24.43 18.85 5.44
CA ALA A 58 -25.81 18.82 5.93
C ALA A 58 -26.23 17.46 6.52
N GLY A 59 -25.36 16.45 6.49
CA GLY A 59 -25.61 15.09 6.98
C GLY A 59 -26.58 14.27 6.12
N ARG A 60 -26.90 14.75 4.91
CA ARG A 60 -27.80 14.08 3.96
C ARG A 60 -27.09 13.10 3.04
N ALA A 61 -25.77 13.21 2.95
CA ALA A 61 -24.88 12.26 2.31
C ALA A 61 -23.68 11.93 3.21
N LYS A 62 -22.96 10.86 2.87
CA LYS A 62 -21.69 10.49 3.52
C LYS A 62 -20.67 9.99 2.52
N TYR A 63 -19.40 10.19 2.85
CA TYR A 63 -18.30 9.46 2.21
C TYR A 63 -18.34 8.01 2.66
N VAL A 64 -18.16 7.08 1.73
CA VAL A 64 -18.21 5.64 1.98
C VAL A 64 -17.05 4.95 1.26
N ALA A 65 -16.31 4.12 1.98
CA ALA A 65 -15.33 3.19 1.42
C ALA A 65 -15.75 1.75 1.76
N ILE A 66 -15.83 0.89 0.73
CA ILE A 66 -16.11 -0.53 0.89
C ILE A 66 -14.80 -1.28 0.69
N VAL A 67 -14.23 -1.77 1.79
CA VAL A 67 -13.02 -2.60 1.77
C VAL A 67 -13.43 -4.05 1.62
N SER A 68 -12.94 -4.73 0.59
CA SER A 68 -13.24 -6.12 0.31
C SER A 68 -11.96 -6.92 0.09
N CYS A 69 -11.90 -8.11 0.66
CA CYS A 69 -10.77 -9.02 0.50
C CYS A 69 -11.29 -10.42 0.18
N ARG A 70 -10.93 -10.91 -1.00
CA ARG A 70 -11.49 -12.18 -1.52
C ARG A 70 -11.00 -13.38 -0.71
N ASP A 71 -9.72 -13.38 -0.34
CA ASP A 71 -9.08 -14.55 0.26
C ASP A 71 -9.49 -14.75 1.72
N THR A 72 -9.90 -13.69 2.42
CA THR A 72 -10.41 -13.74 3.80
C THR A 72 -11.92 -13.61 3.91
N TYR A 73 -12.62 -13.45 2.78
CA TYR A 73 -14.06 -13.16 2.71
C TYR A 73 -14.49 -11.90 3.48
N LEU A 74 -13.55 -11.00 3.79
CA LEU A 74 -13.86 -9.76 4.47
C LEU A 74 -14.62 -8.80 3.53
N ARG A 75 -15.67 -8.19 4.07
CA ARG A 75 -16.29 -6.99 3.49
C ARG A 75 -16.63 -6.01 4.61
N ALA A 76 -15.87 -4.92 4.70
CA ALA A 76 -16.08 -3.86 5.67
C ALA A 76 -16.60 -2.59 4.97
N VAL A 77 -17.47 -1.85 5.65
CA VAL A 77 -17.97 -0.55 5.20
C VAL A 77 -17.46 0.50 6.17
N ILE A 78 -16.68 1.44 5.67
CA ILE A 78 -16.19 2.60 6.40
C ILE A 78 -16.99 3.79 5.90
N SER A 79 -17.58 4.58 6.79
CA SER A 79 -18.35 5.76 6.42
C SER A 79 -17.97 6.96 7.25
N SER A 80 -17.91 8.14 6.64
CA SER A 80 -17.52 9.38 7.31
C SER A 80 -18.36 10.57 6.85
N ALA A 81 -18.54 11.55 7.74
CA ALA A 81 -19.01 12.89 7.39
C ALA A 81 -17.83 13.84 7.10
N GLU A 82 -16.61 13.44 7.48
CA GLU A 82 -15.38 14.17 7.24
C GLU A 82 -14.68 13.65 5.98
N PRO A 83 -13.91 14.50 5.27
CA PRO A 83 -13.17 14.12 4.06
C PRO A 83 -11.99 13.18 4.34
N HIS A 84 -11.69 12.89 5.60
CA HIS A 84 -10.69 11.91 5.99
C HIS A 84 -11.28 10.94 7.03
N VAL A 85 -10.96 9.65 6.90
CA VAL A 85 -11.37 8.62 7.84
C VAL A 85 -10.29 7.57 8.00
N SER A 86 -10.11 7.11 9.23
CA SER A 86 -9.20 6.03 9.58
C SER A 86 -9.99 4.94 10.30
N GLN A 87 -9.82 3.69 9.88
CA GLN A 87 -10.46 2.53 10.50
C GLN A 87 -9.41 1.44 10.73
N GLU A 88 -9.24 1.08 12.00
CA GLU A 88 -8.45 -0.09 12.37
C GLU A 88 -9.23 -1.38 12.08
N LEU A 89 -8.56 -2.32 11.44
CA LEU A 89 -9.02 -3.68 11.17
C LEU A 89 -8.12 -4.68 11.88
N GLY A 90 -8.71 -5.74 12.42
CA GLY A 90 -7.98 -6.73 13.21
C GLY A 90 -6.88 -7.46 12.43
N ALA A 91 -5.85 -7.91 13.14
CA ALA A 91 -4.74 -8.66 12.55
C ALA A 91 -5.23 -9.85 11.70
N GLY A 92 -4.80 -9.90 10.43
CA GLY A 92 -5.03 -11.07 9.56
C GLY A 92 -6.42 -11.14 8.92
N VAL A 93 -7.28 -10.13 9.09
CA VAL A 93 -8.56 -10.03 8.36
C VAL A 93 -8.37 -9.62 6.90
N LEU A 94 -7.19 -9.11 6.54
CA LEU A 94 -6.79 -8.80 5.17
C LEU A 94 -5.60 -9.69 4.78
N ARG A 95 -5.74 -10.41 3.68
CA ARG A 95 -4.70 -11.26 3.09
C ARG A 95 -4.89 -11.34 1.58
N GLY A 96 -3.82 -11.21 0.81
CA GLY A 96 -3.86 -11.23 -0.65
C GLY A 96 -4.45 -9.96 -1.23
N GLU A 97 -5.25 -10.09 -2.29
CA GLU A 97 -5.84 -8.94 -2.98
C GLU A 97 -6.97 -8.29 -2.16
N VAL A 98 -6.78 -7.01 -1.87
CA VAL A 98 -7.73 -6.13 -1.17
C VAL A 98 -8.17 -5.05 -2.12
N LYS A 99 -9.48 -4.94 -2.32
CA LYS A 99 -10.09 -3.96 -3.19
C LYS A 99 -10.90 -2.96 -2.37
N VAL A 100 -10.70 -1.67 -2.64
CA VAL A 100 -11.43 -0.58 -2.00
C VAL A 100 -12.25 0.17 -3.04
N ASP A 101 -13.57 0.11 -2.91
CA ASP A 101 -14.50 0.89 -3.74
C ASP A 101 -14.99 2.11 -2.93
N THR A 102 -14.88 3.33 -3.47
CA THR A 102 -15.21 4.57 -2.77
C THR A 102 -16.37 5.33 -3.42
N TYR A 103 -17.16 6.02 -2.58
CA TYR A 103 -18.42 6.65 -2.98
C TYR A 103 -18.74 7.88 -2.12
N ILE A 104 -19.60 8.76 -2.65
CA ILE A 104 -20.50 9.61 -1.87
C ILE A 104 -21.91 9.03 -2.02
N VAL A 105 -22.59 8.78 -0.90
CA VAL A 105 -23.90 8.10 -0.89
C VAL A 105 -24.91 8.92 -0.10
N ALA A 106 -26.13 9.05 -0.61
CA ALA A 106 -27.25 9.64 0.10
C ALA A 106 -27.64 8.78 1.31
N THR A 107 -27.72 9.38 2.50
CA THR A 107 -28.13 8.69 3.74
C THR A 107 -29.61 8.89 4.07
N VAL A 108 -30.21 9.92 3.49
CA VAL A 108 -31.64 10.26 3.57
C VAL A 108 -32.15 10.59 2.17
N ALA A 109 -33.47 10.78 2.03
CA ALA A 109 -34.01 11.27 0.77
C ALA A 109 -33.57 12.73 0.54
N ILE A 110 -33.06 13.02 -0.67
CA ILE A 110 -32.70 14.36 -1.12
C ILE A 110 -33.62 14.70 -2.27
N SER A 111 -34.41 15.76 -2.13
CA SER A 111 -35.37 16.19 -3.15
C SER A 111 -34.92 17.49 -3.80
N GLY A 112 -35.07 17.59 -5.12
CA GLY A 112 -34.75 18.79 -5.87
C GLY A 112 -33.26 19.15 -5.84
N PHE A 113 -32.36 18.15 -5.82
CA PHE A 113 -30.93 18.38 -5.92
C PHE A 113 -30.60 19.07 -7.24
N LYS A 114 -29.80 20.12 -7.16
CA LYS A 114 -29.31 20.91 -8.28
C LYS A 114 -27.80 21.02 -8.16
N SER A 115 -27.12 20.97 -9.29
CA SER A 115 -25.74 21.39 -9.40
C SER A 115 -25.56 22.04 -10.76
N SER A 116 -24.81 23.14 -10.81
CA SER A 116 -24.42 23.78 -12.08
C SER A 116 -23.52 22.87 -12.92
N ASP A 117 -22.92 21.89 -12.27
CA ASP A 117 -21.91 21.03 -12.85
C ASP A 117 -22.52 19.78 -13.47
N ILE A 118 -23.84 19.56 -13.36
CA ILE A 118 -24.50 18.46 -14.08
C ILE A 118 -24.56 18.80 -15.57
N ASN A 119 -24.19 17.83 -16.41
CA ASN A 119 -24.21 18.01 -17.85
C ASN A 119 -25.63 18.37 -18.35
N PRO A 120 -25.80 19.49 -19.09
CA PRO A 120 -27.08 19.91 -19.63
C PRO A 120 -27.80 18.86 -20.49
N GLU A 121 -27.07 17.91 -21.08
CA GLU A 121 -27.64 16.81 -21.88
C GLU A 121 -28.57 15.88 -21.07
N PHE A 122 -28.51 15.89 -19.74
CA PHE A 122 -29.46 15.16 -18.90
C PHE A 122 -30.90 15.69 -19.01
N GLY A 123 -31.10 16.91 -19.51
CA GLY A 123 -32.41 17.49 -19.83
C GLY A 123 -33.31 17.80 -18.61
N LYS A 124 -32.89 17.41 -17.41
CA LYS A 124 -33.54 17.74 -16.13
C LYS A 124 -32.69 18.76 -15.38
N THR A 125 -33.36 19.70 -14.73
CA THR A 125 -32.73 20.71 -13.87
C THR A 125 -32.63 20.28 -12.41
N GLU A 126 -33.36 19.25 -12.01
CA GLU A 126 -33.50 18.77 -10.64
C GLU A 126 -33.52 17.25 -10.61
N PHE A 127 -32.91 16.69 -9.56
CA PHE A 127 -32.84 15.24 -9.34
C PHE A 127 -33.23 14.90 -7.91
N ASP A 128 -33.92 13.78 -7.76
CA ASP A 128 -34.28 13.22 -6.46
C ASP A 128 -33.43 11.97 -6.21
N PHE A 129 -32.90 11.85 -4.99
CA PHE A 129 -32.12 10.71 -4.53
C PHE A 129 -32.79 10.05 -3.33
N SER A 130 -32.83 8.73 -3.35
CA SER A 130 -33.27 7.89 -2.24
C SER A 130 -32.08 7.50 -1.35
N PRO A 131 -32.33 7.12 -0.08
CA PRO A 131 -31.28 6.57 0.78
C PRO A 131 -30.58 5.38 0.11
N GLY A 132 -29.25 5.43 0.02
CA GLY A 132 -28.42 4.43 -0.64
C GLY A 132 -28.07 4.74 -2.09
N ASP A 133 -28.64 5.79 -2.69
CA ASP A 133 -28.26 6.24 -4.02
C ASP A 133 -26.84 6.82 -4.03
N VAL A 134 -26.12 6.52 -5.10
CA VAL A 134 -24.73 6.94 -5.30
C VAL A 134 -24.72 8.31 -5.94
N LEU A 135 -24.10 9.29 -5.29
CA LEU A 135 -23.95 10.65 -5.81
C LEU A 135 -22.61 10.83 -6.54
N ALA A 136 -21.56 10.19 -6.03
CA ALA A 136 -20.24 10.16 -6.65
C ALA A 136 -19.57 8.80 -6.45
N GLN A 137 -18.66 8.44 -7.35
CA GLN A 137 -17.89 7.20 -7.32
C GLN A 137 -16.53 7.39 -8.00
N ASP A 138 -15.46 6.92 -7.36
CA ASP A 138 -14.11 6.90 -7.93
C ASP A 138 -13.74 5.49 -8.43
N GLU A 139 -12.64 5.37 -9.18
CA GLU A 139 -12.12 4.07 -9.61
C GLU A 139 -11.69 3.21 -8.41
N PRO A 140 -11.96 1.90 -8.42
CA PRO A 140 -11.56 1.06 -7.31
C PRO A 140 -10.05 0.89 -7.23
N GLN A 141 -9.50 1.02 -6.04
CA GLN A 141 -8.08 0.82 -5.78
C GLN A 141 -7.84 -0.62 -5.30
N SER A 142 -6.80 -1.27 -5.81
CA SER A 142 -6.46 -2.65 -5.45
C SER A 142 -5.07 -2.70 -4.84
N PHE A 143 -4.95 -3.40 -3.73
CA PHE A 143 -3.75 -3.50 -2.91
C PHE A 143 -3.47 -4.97 -2.62
N PHE A 144 -2.20 -5.36 -2.59
CA PHE A 144 -1.83 -6.71 -2.17
C PHE A 144 -1.30 -6.67 -0.74
N ILE A 145 -2.04 -7.30 0.18
CA ILE A 145 -1.73 -7.33 1.62
C ILE A 145 -1.28 -8.73 2.01
N ASP A 146 0.01 -8.91 2.24
CA ASP A 146 0.56 -10.05 2.97
C ASP A 146 1.32 -9.50 4.17
N ARG A 147 1.19 -10.12 5.35
CA ARG A 147 1.95 -9.71 6.55
C ARG A 147 3.44 -9.60 6.28
N ASP A 148 3.99 -10.39 5.36
CA ASP A 148 5.39 -10.32 4.97
C ASP A 148 5.75 -9.07 4.17
N LEU A 149 4.81 -8.48 3.43
CA LEU A 149 5.04 -7.25 2.64
C LEU A 149 5.24 -6.03 3.53
N PHE A 150 4.79 -6.07 4.78
CA PHE A 150 4.94 -4.94 5.72
C PHE A 150 6.01 -5.19 6.78
N LYS A 151 6.62 -6.38 6.79
CA LYS A 151 7.83 -6.62 7.57
C LYS A 151 9.01 -5.84 6.97
N PRO A 152 10.01 -5.48 7.78
CA PRO A 152 11.26 -4.96 7.25
C PRO A 152 11.78 -5.88 6.14
N VAL A 153 12.34 -5.30 5.07
CA VAL A 153 12.89 -6.09 3.96
C VAL A 153 13.95 -7.09 4.45
N THR A 154 14.59 -6.87 5.59
CA THR A 154 15.51 -7.84 6.21
C THR A 154 14.86 -9.15 6.65
N SER A 155 13.52 -9.25 6.72
CA SER A 155 12.80 -10.45 7.14
C SER A 155 12.78 -11.59 6.12
N ILE A 156 13.10 -11.29 4.85
CA ILE A 156 13.26 -12.29 3.78
C ILE A 156 14.70 -12.82 3.69
N PHE A 157 15.57 -12.49 4.64
CA PHE A 157 16.97 -12.90 4.67
C PHE A 157 17.25 -13.84 5.84
N ASP A 158 17.98 -14.91 5.56
CA ASP A 158 18.53 -15.81 6.56
C ASP A 158 20.06 -15.72 6.54
N LEU A 159 20.66 -15.52 7.71
CA LEU A 159 22.10 -15.67 7.86
C LEU A 159 22.38 -17.16 8.08
N VAL A 160 23.20 -17.77 7.22
CA VAL A 160 23.48 -19.21 7.25
C VAL A 160 24.99 -19.48 7.23
N LYS A 161 25.38 -20.66 7.74
CA LYS A 161 26.76 -21.13 7.73
C LYS A 161 27.04 -21.86 6.43
N ASN A 162 28.16 -21.54 5.78
CA ASN A 162 28.71 -22.29 4.65
C ASN A 162 30.16 -22.70 4.94
N ASP A 163 30.40 -24.01 5.05
CA ASP A 163 31.72 -24.58 5.36
C ASP A 163 32.75 -24.45 4.22
N ALA A 164 32.31 -24.09 3.01
CA ALA A 164 33.21 -23.78 1.90
C ALA A 164 33.77 -22.35 1.96
N LEU A 165 33.26 -21.50 2.85
CA LEU A 165 33.73 -20.11 3.04
C LEU A 165 34.77 -20.03 4.15
N SER A 166 35.76 -19.18 3.96
CA SER A 166 36.84 -18.99 4.93
C SER A 166 37.02 -17.54 5.36
N GLY A 167 37.40 -17.32 6.62
CA GLY A 167 37.63 -15.98 7.14
C GLY A 167 36.42 -15.06 6.98
N GLY A 168 36.65 -13.87 6.42
CA GLY A 168 35.63 -12.84 6.17
C GLY A 168 34.90 -12.95 4.83
N GLU A 169 35.06 -14.06 4.10
CA GLU A 169 34.30 -14.30 2.88
C GLU A 169 32.82 -14.52 3.18
N TRP A 170 31.97 -13.91 2.36
CA TRP A 170 30.52 -14.08 2.42
C TRP A 170 29.92 -14.05 1.02
N ARG A 171 28.73 -14.65 0.86
CA ARG A 171 28.01 -14.76 -0.42
C ARG A 171 26.52 -14.56 -0.21
N VAL A 172 25.79 -14.34 -1.30
CA VAL A 172 24.33 -14.25 -1.29
C VAL A 172 23.74 -15.33 -2.19
N GLY A 173 22.95 -16.23 -1.61
CA GLY A 173 22.20 -17.28 -2.29
C GLY A 173 20.75 -16.88 -2.54
N PHE A 174 20.23 -17.17 -3.74
CA PHE A 174 18.90 -16.74 -4.19
C PHE A 174 17.94 -17.89 -4.51
N GLU A 175 18.42 -19.14 -4.43
CA GLU A 175 17.69 -20.33 -4.88
C GLU A 175 16.56 -20.76 -3.93
N GLU A 176 16.67 -20.39 -2.66
CA GLU A 176 15.72 -20.74 -1.61
C GLU A 176 14.56 -19.74 -1.53
N ASN A 177 13.54 -20.05 -0.72
CA ASN A 177 12.40 -19.16 -0.50
C ASN A 177 12.79 -17.86 0.24
N HIS A 178 13.86 -17.89 1.04
CA HIS A 178 14.50 -16.73 1.64
C HIS A 178 15.89 -16.54 1.02
N ILE A 179 16.36 -15.29 0.97
CA ILE A 179 17.70 -14.96 0.52
C ILE A 179 18.71 -15.38 1.59
N GLN A 180 19.69 -16.19 1.24
CA GLN A 180 20.70 -16.66 2.17
C GLN A 180 21.92 -15.73 2.15
N ILE A 181 22.23 -15.11 3.28
CA ILE A 181 23.54 -14.49 3.51
C ILE A 181 24.43 -15.58 4.08
N GLU A 182 25.30 -16.13 3.24
CA GLU A 182 26.19 -17.24 3.59
C GLU A 182 27.50 -16.70 4.12
N VAL A 183 27.91 -17.15 5.31
CA VAL A 183 29.17 -16.78 5.96
C VAL A 183 29.92 -18.01 6.47
N SER A 184 31.23 -17.87 6.72
CA SER A 184 32.01 -18.92 7.37
C SER A 184 31.47 -19.22 8.78
N GLY A 185 31.72 -20.43 9.30
CA GLY A 185 31.26 -20.81 10.65
C GLY A 185 31.69 -19.85 11.75
N GLN A 186 32.95 -19.39 11.71
CA GLN A 186 33.48 -18.42 12.66
C GLN A 186 32.74 -17.08 12.58
N MET A 187 32.42 -16.61 11.37
CA MET A 187 31.69 -15.35 11.19
C MET A 187 30.23 -15.47 11.56
N LYS A 188 29.62 -16.65 11.43
CA LYS A 188 28.24 -16.87 11.86
C LYS A 188 28.07 -16.54 13.35
N ASP A 189 28.93 -17.12 14.18
CA ASP A 189 28.89 -16.92 15.64
C ASP A 189 29.18 -15.47 16.02
N ALA A 190 30.15 -14.84 15.33
CA ALA A 190 30.50 -13.44 15.54
C ALA A 190 29.35 -12.49 15.19
N VAL A 191 28.69 -12.70 14.04
CA VAL A 191 27.57 -11.88 13.59
C VAL A 191 26.34 -12.08 14.48
N ASP A 192 26.04 -13.33 14.88
CA ASP A 192 24.95 -13.61 15.82
C ASP A 192 25.17 -12.91 17.16
N SER A 193 26.41 -12.96 17.68
CA SER A 193 26.79 -12.25 18.91
C SER A 193 26.68 -10.73 18.74
N ALA A 194 27.11 -10.20 17.59
CA ALA A 194 27.06 -8.77 17.29
C ALA A 194 25.62 -8.25 17.25
N ARG A 195 24.65 -9.04 16.79
CA ARG A 195 23.21 -8.66 16.75
C ARG A 195 22.61 -8.36 18.12
N ASN A 196 23.28 -8.67 19.23
CA ASN A 196 22.77 -8.37 20.58
C ASN A 196 22.83 -6.88 20.96
N SER A 197 23.57 -6.04 20.21
CA SER A 197 23.60 -4.59 20.45
C SER A 197 22.96 -3.81 19.31
N LYS A 198 22.26 -2.71 19.65
CA LYS A 198 21.57 -1.89 18.65
C LYS A 198 22.55 -1.25 17.66
N ASN A 199 23.73 -0.81 18.14
CA ASN A 199 24.75 -0.19 17.31
C ASN A 199 25.26 -1.17 16.24
N ASN A 200 25.58 -2.40 16.65
CA ASN A 200 26.06 -3.43 15.73
C ASN A 200 24.97 -3.89 14.76
N GLN A 201 23.70 -3.98 15.20
CA GLN A 201 22.58 -4.24 14.28
C GLN A 201 22.51 -3.20 13.16
N VAL A 202 22.71 -1.91 13.50
CA VAL A 202 22.69 -0.82 12.52
C VAL A 202 23.90 -0.89 11.58
N ILE A 203 25.08 -1.28 12.08
CA ILE A 203 26.27 -1.53 11.26
C ILE A 203 26.03 -2.68 10.28
N LEU A 204 25.48 -3.80 10.74
CA LEU A 204 25.15 -4.95 9.89
C LEU A 204 24.09 -4.59 8.84
N LEU A 205 23.08 -3.83 9.23
CA LEU A 205 22.03 -3.36 8.33
C LEU A 205 22.60 -2.54 7.16
N ASN A 206 23.52 -1.61 7.46
CA ASN A 206 24.14 -0.76 6.45
C ASN A 206 25.31 -1.43 5.69
N SER A 207 25.69 -2.66 6.05
CA SER A 207 26.76 -3.42 5.39
C SER A 207 26.20 -4.62 4.62
N ILE A 208 26.22 -5.81 5.23
CA ILE A 208 25.87 -7.07 4.55
C ILE A 208 24.42 -7.10 4.07
N TYR A 209 23.47 -6.55 4.84
CA TYR A 209 22.06 -6.56 4.43
C TYR A 209 21.78 -5.57 3.30
N ALA A 210 22.35 -4.36 3.35
CA ALA A 210 22.19 -3.38 2.27
C ALA A 210 22.76 -3.90 0.94
N ALA A 211 23.93 -4.55 0.99
CA ALA A 211 24.53 -5.20 -0.16
C ALA A 211 23.65 -6.36 -0.68
N ALA A 212 23.13 -7.20 0.22
CA ALA A 212 22.27 -8.33 -0.17
C ALA A 212 20.94 -7.89 -0.79
N VAL A 213 20.27 -6.86 -0.25
CA VAL A 213 19.05 -6.28 -0.84
C VAL A 213 19.33 -5.71 -2.22
N THR A 214 20.43 -4.97 -2.36
CA THR A 214 20.84 -4.39 -3.66
C THR A 214 21.07 -5.49 -4.69
N GLN A 215 21.77 -6.57 -4.32
CA GLN A 215 22.02 -7.69 -5.21
C GLN A 215 20.73 -8.46 -5.59
N ALA A 216 19.80 -8.61 -4.65
CA ALA A 216 18.50 -9.24 -4.92
C ALA A 216 17.70 -8.45 -5.97
N LEU A 217 17.65 -7.13 -5.83
CA LEU A 217 17.01 -6.24 -6.80
C LEU A 217 17.70 -6.28 -8.16
N GLN A 218 19.04 -6.32 -8.19
CA GLN A 218 19.80 -6.50 -9.42
C GLN A 218 19.42 -7.81 -10.12
N LYS A 219 19.31 -8.92 -9.37
CA LYS A 219 18.90 -10.23 -9.91
C LYS A 219 17.48 -10.22 -10.46
N LEU A 220 16.54 -9.59 -9.76
CA LEU A 220 15.17 -9.42 -10.27
C LEU A 220 15.10 -8.58 -11.54
N LYS A 221 16.00 -7.59 -11.68
CA LYS A 221 16.11 -6.74 -12.87
C LYS A 221 16.71 -7.50 -14.07
N GLU A 222 17.74 -8.31 -13.84
CA GLU A 222 18.45 -9.05 -14.90
C GLU A 222 17.74 -10.33 -15.33
N SER A 223 17.15 -11.07 -14.39
CA SER A 223 16.69 -12.45 -14.58
C SER A 223 15.37 -12.68 -13.83
N SER A 224 14.38 -11.84 -14.12
CA SER A 224 13.07 -11.83 -13.47
C SER A 224 12.38 -13.20 -13.42
N SER A 225 12.44 -13.96 -14.52
CA SER A 225 11.78 -15.26 -14.68
C SER A 225 12.31 -16.34 -13.74
N ASP A 226 13.60 -16.28 -13.41
CA ASP A 226 14.31 -17.34 -12.69
C ASP A 226 13.88 -17.41 -11.22
N TYR A 227 13.20 -16.38 -10.74
CA TYR A 227 12.80 -16.21 -9.35
C TYR A 227 11.30 -15.99 -9.16
N GLU A 228 10.46 -16.29 -10.16
CA GLU A 228 9.00 -16.09 -10.05
C GLU A 228 8.35 -16.94 -8.95
N ASP A 229 8.89 -18.13 -8.70
CA ASP A 229 8.41 -19.08 -7.69
C ASP A 229 8.91 -18.76 -6.27
N LYS A 230 9.88 -17.85 -6.11
CA LYS A 230 10.53 -17.59 -4.82
C LYS A 230 9.71 -16.62 -3.98
N ARG A 231 9.48 -16.98 -2.71
CA ARG A 231 8.78 -16.11 -1.75
C ARG A 231 9.45 -14.74 -1.60
N TRP A 232 10.78 -14.67 -1.50
CA TRP A 232 11.49 -13.40 -1.39
C TRP A 232 11.28 -12.48 -2.60
N SER A 233 11.16 -13.04 -3.81
CA SER A 233 10.87 -12.32 -5.05
C SER A 233 9.47 -11.72 -5.04
N ALA A 234 8.47 -12.53 -4.65
CA ALA A 234 7.09 -12.08 -4.48
C ALA A 234 6.98 -10.93 -3.46
N VAL A 235 7.70 -11.03 -2.34
CA VAL A 235 7.73 -9.97 -1.31
C VAL A 235 8.34 -8.68 -1.86
N LEU A 236 9.51 -8.74 -2.51
CA LEU A 236 10.15 -7.54 -3.07
C LEU A 236 9.27 -6.89 -4.15
N ARG A 237 8.71 -7.67 -5.07
CA ARG A 237 7.81 -7.15 -6.11
C ARG A 237 6.56 -6.51 -5.52
N GLY A 238 5.95 -7.15 -4.53
CA GLY A 238 4.78 -6.60 -3.84
C GLY A 238 5.11 -5.29 -3.11
N GLN A 239 6.25 -5.20 -2.44
CA GLN A 239 6.69 -3.96 -1.78
C GLN A 239 6.94 -2.83 -2.79
N LEU A 240 7.60 -3.12 -3.92
CA LEU A 240 7.82 -2.15 -5.00
C LEU A 240 6.49 -1.70 -5.61
N HIS A 241 5.59 -2.64 -5.90
CA HIS A 241 4.28 -2.36 -6.48
C HIS A 241 3.41 -1.48 -5.56
N ASN A 242 3.30 -1.86 -4.29
CA ASN A 242 2.53 -1.10 -3.29
C ASN A 242 3.06 0.34 -3.12
N ALA A 243 4.35 0.56 -3.36
CA ALA A 243 4.98 1.87 -3.29
C ALA A 243 4.99 2.63 -4.64
N GLY A 244 4.49 2.03 -5.71
CA GLY A 244 4.52 2.60 -7.06
C GLY A 244 5.94 2.76 -7.63
N TRP A 245 6.90 1.92 -7.22
CA TRP A 245 8.29 2.00 -7.64
C TRP A 245 8.60 1.02 -8.78
N ASP A 246 9.14 1.54 -9.88
CA ASP A 246 9.54 0.73 -11.03
C ASP A 246 11.00 0.26 -10.90
N LEU A 247 11.18 -1.07 -10.88
CA LEU A 247 12.47 -1.76 -10.84
C LEU A 247 13.33 -1.52 -12.10
N ASN A 248 12.70 -1.33 -13.25
CA ASN A 248 13.41 -1.15 -14.51
C ASN A 248 13.89 0.29 -14.69
N ALA A 249 13.09 1.27 -14.25
CA ALA A 249 13.40 2.69 -14.35
C ALA A 249 14.36 3.20 -13.26
N THR A 250 14.51 2.48 -12.15
CA THR A 250 15.31 2.94 -10.99
C THR A 250 16.53 2.05 -10.76
N GLU A 251 17.63 2.64 -10.30
CA GLU A 251 18.83 1.89 -9.93
C GLU A 251 18.60 1.05 -8.66
N PRO A 252 19.02 -0.24 -8.63
CA PRO A 252 18.77 -1.13 -7.51
C PRO A 252 19.24 -0.63 -6.14
N TYR A 253 20.37 0.07 -6.07
CA TYR A 253 20.87 0.62 -4.80
C TYR A 253 19.98 1.75 -4.25
N ILE A 254 19.25 2.48 -5.11
CA ILE A 254 18.30 3.52 -4.70
C ILE A 254 17.05 2.85 -4.13
N LEU A 255 16.52 1.84 -4.82
CA LEU A 255 15.37 1.07 -4.34
C LEU A 255 15.69 0.33 -3.03
N ALA A 256 16.89 -0.22 -2.90
CA ALA A 256 17.35 -0.85 -1.66
C ALA A 256 17.29 0.13 -0.47
N GLN A 257 17.81 1.36 -0.65
CA GLN A 257 17.75 2.38 0.38
C GLN A 257 16.31 2.72 0.78
N ARG A 258 15.39 2.82 -0.20
CA ARG A 258 13.97 3.10 0.04
C ARG A 258 13.27 1.96 0.78
N LEU A 259 13.43 0.72 0.31
CA LEU A 259 12.87 -0.48 0.95
C LEU A 259 13.39 -0.67 2.39
N MET A 260 14.66 -0.33 2.62
CA MET A 260 15.28 -0.37 3.95
C MET A 260 14.99 0.87 4.81
N LYS A 261 14.14 1.80 4.33
CA LYS A 261 13.74 3.03 5.02
C LYS A 261 14.94 3.92 5.41
N TYR A 262 15.86 4.14 4.48
CA TYR A 262 17.04 4.99 4.61
C TYR A 262 17.91 4.65 5.84
N PRO A 263 18.51 3.45 5.89
CA PRO A 263 19.16 2.90 7.08
C PRO A 263 20.36 3.72 7.59
N MET A 264 20.93 4.63 6.78
CA MET A 264 21.99 5.53 7.21
C MET A 264 21.54 6.52 8.30
N THR A 265 20.25 6.88 8.33
CA THR A 265 19.68 7.74 9.39
C THR A 265 19.85 7.11 10.78
N LEU A 266 19.85 5.77 10.84
CA LEU A 266 20.08 5.00 12.05
C LEU A 266 21.56 5.03 12.46
N LEU A 267 22.51 5.09 11.52
CA LEU A 267 23.94 5.23 11.85
C LEU A 267 24.18 6.53 12.62
N GLN A 268 23.60 7.64 12.16
CA GLN A 268 23.67 8.90 12.87
C GLN A 268 23.10 8.79 14.29
N THR A 269 22.00 8.06 14.45
CA THR A 269 21.28 7.98 15.73
C THR A 269 21.97 7.08 16.75
N TYR A 270 22.49 5.93 16.33
CA TYR A 270 22.96 4.88 17.24
C TYR A 270 24.48 4.70 17.23
N VAL A 271 25.17 5.03 16.14
CA VAL A 271 26.61 4.79 15.99
C VAL A 271 27.40 6.09 16.12
N PHE A 272 27.00 7.15 15.42
CA PHE A 272 27.78 8.41 15.36
C PHE A 272 27.50 9.36 16.53
N LYS A 273 26.33 9.29 17.18
CA LYS A 273 25.99 10.14 18.35
C LYS A 273 26.70 9.73 19.67
N GLY A 274 27.65 8.82 19.61
CA GLY A 274 28.47 8.39 20.75
C GLY A 274 29.64 9.32 21.12
N GLU A 275 29.77 10.49 20.48
CA GLU A 275 30.82 11.47 20.78
C GLU A 275 30.21 12.89 20.92
N GLN A 276 29.59 13.16 22.07
CA GLN A 276 29.52 14.51 22.67
C GLN A 276 29.71 14.39 24.17
#